data_AF-T1AAT9-F1
#
_entry.id   AF-T1AAT9-F1
#
_cell.length_a   1.000
_cell.length_b   1.000
_cell.length_c   1.000
_cell.angle_alpha   90.00
_cell.angle_beta   90.00
_cell.angle_gamma   90.00
#
_symmetry.space_group_name_H-M   'P 1'
#
loop_
_entity.id
_entity.type
_entity.pdbx_description
1 polymer ?
#
loop_
_entity_poly.entity_id
_entity_poly.type
_entity_poly.pdbx_seq_one_letter_code
_entity_poly.pdbx_strand_id
1 'polypeptide(L)'
;MDESGHDHKRMPYEVRGGVAIHAGKLWPMVQQLQQVELASFGIRLHEFRKEIKGSKLLDKDRFKWAAQSEPMEDAVRRKHCRGFLTKGLEKKPPSRDEFTAYGQACLEMARGIFQALRVYEARLFAAVIPASIVKPATFEAEEYLRKDHVFLLERFFYFLEVEKQHGVLVFDQVDKGSDQRFVRRMERYFSRTGTGRYRSAWIVPVPMFVASDMSYAVQAADLCIYSLNWGFRLPALGMNAATRSEIATEFGPWLNQLQYRGQGYREGNVYHSYGIVYVPDPYDGRE
;
A
#
# COMPACT_ATOMS: atom_id res chain seq x y z
N MET A 1 -4.97 -5.02 1.41
CA MET A 1 -3.60 -5.33 0.94
C MET A 1 -3.58 -5.16 -0.56
N ASP A 2 -2.45 -4.78 -1.11
CA ASP A 2 -2.25 -4.53 -2.52
C ASP A 2 -0.79 -4.86 -2.91
N GLU A 3 -0.49 -4.79 -4.21
CA GLU A 3 0.81 -5.10 -4.82
C GLU A 3 1.32 -3.93 -5.67
N SER A 4 2.61 -3.63 -5.56
CA SER A 4 3.26 -2.56 -6.32
C SER A 4 4.51 -3.07 -7.00
N GLY A 5 4.65 -2.83 -8.30
CA GLY A 5 5.84 -3.22 -9.08
C GLY A 5 5.86 -4.66 -9.60
N HIS A 6 4.75 -5.39 -9.50
CA HIS A 6 4.63 -6.76 -10.01
C HIS A 6 4.72 -6.85 -11.55
N ASP A 7 4.56 -5.74 -12.27
CA ASP A 7 4.71 -5.70 -13.73
C ASP A 7 6.19 -5.69 -14.19
N HIS A 8 7.15 -5.58 -13.26
CA HIS A 8 8.60 -5.52 -13.49
C HIS A 8 9.06 -4.47 -14.51
N LYS A 9 8.25 -3.44 -14.81
CA LYS A 9 8.58 -2.51 -15.90
C LYS A 9 9.51 -1.39 -15.46
N ARG A 10 9.19 -0.74 -14.34
CA ARG A 10 9.81 0.55 -13.96
C ARG A 10 10.11 0.69 -12.48
N MET A 11 9.46 -0.08 -11.62
CA MET A 11 9.66 0.05 -10.18
C MET A 11 10.90 -0.73 -9.73
N PRO A 12 11.65 -0.21 -8.74
CA PRO A 12 12.89 -0.84 -8.28
C PRO A 12 12.65 -2.15 -7.52
N TYR A 13 11.47 -2.33 -6.92
CA TYR A 13 11.10 -3.51 -6.15
C TYR A 13 9.71 -4.00 -6.55
N GLU A 14 9.41 -5.25 -6.20
CA GLU A 14 8.04 -5.69 -5.99
C GLU A 14 7.72 -5.58 -4.49
N VAL A 15 6.64 -4.90 -4.16
CA VAL A 15 6.19 -4.65 -2.79
C VAL A 15 4.79 -5.23 -2.63
N ARG A 16 4.61 -6.07 -1.62
CA ARG A 16 3.30 -6.57 -1.20
C ARG A 16 3.03 -6.04 0.19
N GLY A 17 1.87 -5.45 0.40
CA GLY A 17 1.63 -4.82 1.69
C GLY A 17 0.21 -4.33 1.89
N GLY A 18 -0.01 -3.75 3.05
CA GLY A 18 -1.28 -3.12 3.36
C GLY A 18 -1.25 -2.47 4.73
N VAL A 19 -2.41 -1.94 5.09
CA VAL A 19 -2.64 -1.34 6.40
C VAL A 19 -3.60 -2.24 7.19
N ALA A 20 -3.28 -2.47 8.46
CA ALA A 20 -4.22 -3.02 9.42
C ALA A 20 -4.93 -1.87 10.12
N ILE A 21 -6.25 -1.98 10.27
CA ILE A 21 -7.09 -1.02 10.98
C ILE A 21 -8.17 -1.78 11.73
N HIS A 22 -8.46 -1.34 12.95
CA HIS A 22 -9.54 -1.90 13.74
C HIS A 22 -10.89 -1.67 13.04
N ALA A 23 -11.75 -2.69 12.97
CA ALA A 23 -13.03 -2.60 12.25
C ALA A 23 -13.90 -1.43 12.74
N GLY A 24 -13.92 -1.17 14.06
CA GLY A 24 -14.63 -0.03 14.64
C GLY A 24 -14.10 1.36 14.25
N LYS A 25 -12.90 1.45 13.66
CA LYS A 25 -12.29 2.70 13.16
C LYS A 25 -12.36 2.81 11.63
N LEU A 26 -12.69 1.73 10.92
CA LEU A 26 -12.68 1.67 9.47
C LEU A 26 -13.68 2.64 8.84
N TRP A 27 -14.95 2.61 9.26
CA TRP A 27 -15.97 3.48 8.67
C TRP A 27 -15.70 4.97 8.92
N PRO A 28 -15.38 5.42 10.15
CA PRO A 28 -14.93 6.79 10.39
C PRO A 28 -13.75 7.20 9.50
N MET A 29 -12.75 6.33 9.32
CA MET A 29 -11.64 6.60 8.40
C MET A 29 -12.10 6.79 6.97
N VAL A 30 -12.97 5.91 6.46
CA VAL A 30 -13.53 6.03 5.10
C VAL A 30 -14.29 7.35 4.95
N GLN A 31 -15.08 7.75 5.93
CA GLN A 31 -15.78 9.04 5.91
C GLN A 31 -14.78 10.21 5.85
N GLN A 32 -13.71 10.18 6.66
CA GLN A 32 -12.67 11.20 6.60
C GLN A 32 -11.99 11.23 5.23
N LEU A 33 -11.66 10.08 4.64
CA LEU A 33 -11.05 10.02 3.30
C LEU A 33 -11.95 10.58 2.20
N GLN A 34 -13.26 10.37 2.28
CA GLN A 34 -14.23 11.00 1.39
C GLN A 34 -14.26 12.53 1.56
N GLN A 35 -14.13 13.02 2.79
CA GLN A 35 -14.04 14.47 3.03
C GLN A 35 -12.73 15.05 2.53
N VAL A 36 -11.60 14.34 2.70
CA VAL A 36 -10.29 14.73 2.15
C VAL A 36 -10.35 14.79 0.62
N GLU A 37 -11.02 13.82 -0.03
CA GLU A 37 -11.20 13.83 -1.49
C GLU A 37 -11.96 15.11 -1.93
N LEU A 38 -13.08 15.41 -1.28
CA LEU A 38 -13.86 16.62 -1.57
C LEU A 38 -13.10 17.92 -1.25
N ALA A 39 -12.32 17.95 -0.17
CA ALA A 39 -11.50 19.10 0.19
C ALA A 39 -10.38 19.34 -0.84
N SER A 40 -9.75 18.25 -1.30
CA SER A 40 -8.63 18.32 -2.26
C SER A 40 -9.10 18.70 -3.66
N PHE A 41 -10.11 17.99 -4.19
CA PHE A 41 -10.51 18.09 -5.59
C PHE A 41 -11.78 18.93 -5.81
N GLY A 42 -12.59 19.16 -4.77
CA GLY A 42 -13.90 19.81 -4.86
C GLY A 42 -15.01 18.91 -5.40
N ILE A 43 -14.70 17.64 -5.70
CA ILE A 43 -15.59 16.66 -6.30
C ILE A 43 -15.05 15.25 -6.03
N ARG A 44 -15.89 14.22 -6.16
CA ARG A 44 -15.42 12.84 -6.05
C ARG A 44 -14.84 12.36 -7.38
N LEU A 45 -13.67 11.73 -7.36
CA LEU A 45 -12.95 11.34 -8.58
C LEU A 45 -13.70 10.28 -9.39
N HIS A 46 -14.50 9.43 -8.73
CA HIS A 46 -15.31 8.42 -9.42
C HIS A 46 -16.31 9.05 -10.40
N GLU A 47 -16.79 10.28 -10.15
CA GLU A 47 -17.67 11.02 -11.06
C GLU A 47 -17.00 11.32 -12.41
N PHE A 48 -15.66 11.31 -12.45
CA PHE A 48 -14.84 11.50 -13.65
C PHE A 48 -14.16 10.21 -14.13
N ARG A 49 -14.60 9.05 -13.63
CA ARG A 49 -13.97 7.73 -13.90
C ARG A 49 -12.48 7.75 -13.56
N LYS A 50 -12.12 8.49 -12.52
CA LYS A 50 -10.77 8.54 -11.96
C LYS A 50 -10.77 7.82 -10.63
N GLU A 51 -9.64 7.20 -10.34
CA GLU A 51 -9.42 6.42 -9.14
C GLU A 51 -8.26 7.02 -8.36
N ILE A 52 -8.34 6.92 -7.04
CA ILE A 52 -7.22 7.21 -6.15
C ILE A 52 -6.22 6.06 -6.27
N LYS A 53 -5.06 6.32 -6.87
CA LYS A 53 -3.93 5.39 -6.92
C LYS A 53 -2.64 6.11 -6.59
N GLY A 54 -1.74 5.47 -5.86
CA GLY A 54 -0.43 5.99 -5.52
C GLY A 54 0.35 6.42 -6.76
N SER A 55 0.30 5.60 -7.82
CA SER A 55 0.90 5.91 -9.12
C SER A 55 0.27 7.10 -9.85
N LYS A 56 -0.97 7.51 -9.52
CA LYS A 56 -1.67 8.65 -10.11
C LYS A 56 -1.52 9.92 -9.28
N LEU A 57 -1.56 9.79 -7.95
CA LEU A 57 -1.40 10.90 -7.02
C LEU A 57 0.04 11.38 -6.94
N LEU A 58 1.00 10.45 -6.95
CA LEU A 58 2.42 10.72 -6.75
C LEU A 58 3.22 10.56 -8.05
N ASP A 59 2.60 10.73 -9.21
CA ASP A 59 3.31 10.77 -10.49
C ASP A 59 4.27 11.98 -10.56
N LYS A 60 5.38 11.86 -11.28
CA LYS A 60 6.38 12.94 -11.42
C LYS A 60 5.77 14.24 -11.94
N ASP A 61 4.80 14.14 -12.85
CA ASP A 61 4.11 15.31 -13.37
C ASP A 61 3.26 16.01 -12.30
N ARG A 62 2.73 15.29 -11.30
CA ARG A 62 1.96 15.91 -10.20
C ARG A 62 2.82 16.84 -9.35
N PHE A 63 4.02 16.41 -9.01
CA PHE A 63 4.99 17.26 -8.31
C PHE A 63 5.41 18.46 -9.18
N LYS A 64 5.71 18.21 -10.46
CA LYS A 64 6.05 19.28 -11.41
C LYS A 64 4.93 20.31 -11.53
N TRP A 65 3.68 19.87 -11.62
CA TRP A 65 2.53 20.76 -11.71
C TRP A 65 2.29 21.51 -10.41
N ALA A 66 2.35 20.82 -9.27
CA ALA A 66 2.14 21.45 -7.97
C ALA A 66 3.14 22.58 -7.68
N ALA A 67 4.38 22.43 -8.12
CA ALA A 67 5.46 23.40 -7.91
C ALA A 67 5.44 24.60 -8.88
N GLN A 68 4.46 24.70 -9.79
CA GLN A 68 4.42 25.81 -10.77
C GLN A 68 4.04 27.16 -10.15
N SER A 69 3.38 27.15 -9.00
CA SER A 69 3.05 28.35 -8.22
C SER A 69 2.98 28.03 -6.73
N GLU A 70 2.85 29.08 -5.92
CA GLU A 70 2.50 28.95 -4.51
C GLU A 70 1.20 28.15 -4.31
N PRO A 71 0.99 27.56 -3.11
CA PRO A 71 -0.26 26.90 -2.76
C PRO A 71 -1.47 27.78 -3.04
N MET A 72 -2.42 27.26 -3.83
CA MET A 72 -3.66 27.96 -4.14
C MET A 72 -4.64 27.88 -2.96
N GLU A 73 -5.36 28.97 -2.71
CA GLU A 73 -6.53 28.99 -1.83
C GLU A 73 -7.53 27.89 -2.20
N ASP A 74 -8.14 27.26 -1.20
CA ASP A 74 -8.97 26.05 -1.37
C ASP A 74 -10.10 26.23 -2.39
N ALA A 75 -10.77 27.38 -2.39
CA ALA A 75 -11.84 27.66 -3.35
C ALA A 75 -11.31 27.75 -4.79
N VAL A 76 -10.13 28.36 -4.97
CA VAL A 76 -9.48 28.54 -6.27
C VAL A 76 -8.94 27.22 -6.79
N ARG A 77 -8.23 26.46 -5.93
CA ARG A 77 -7.71 25.12 -6.25
C ARG A 77 -8.82 24.19 -6.71
N ARG A 78 -9.90 24.07 -5.94
CA ARG A 78 -11.05 23.21 -6.28
C ARG A 78 -11.72 23.62 -7.60
N LYS A 79 -11.89 24.92 -7.84
CA LYS A 79 -12.44 25.43 -9.12
C LYS A 79 -11.58 25.00 -10.31
N HIS A 80 -10.27 25.22 -10.26
CA HIS A 80 -9.35 24.88 -11.34
C HIS A 80 -9.18 23.37 -11.50
N CYS A 81 -9.16 22.62 -10.40
CA CYS A 81 -9.13 21.17 -10.42
C CYS A 81 -10.36 20.58 -11.13
N ARG A 82 -11.56 21.10 -10.85
CA ARG A 82 -12.76 20.72 -11.60
C ARG A 82 -12.63 21.06 -13.08
N GLY A 83 -12.08 22.23 -13.42
CA GLY A 83 -11.78 22.61 -14.81
C GLY A 83 -10.87 21.60 -15.51
N PHE A 84 -9.79 21.18 -14.86
CA PHE A 84 -8.88 20.14 -15.33
C PHE A 84 -9.61 18.83 -15.64
N LEU A 85 -10.41 18.34 -14.69
CA LEU A 85 -11.12 17.06 -14.81
C LEU A 85 -12.18 17.09 -15.91
N THR A 86 -12.98 18.15 -15.98
CA THR A 86 -14.00 18.34 -17.03
C THR A 86 -13.38 18.39 -18.42
N LYS A 87 -12.31 19.18 -18.61
CA LYS A 87 -11.63 19.26 -19.92
C LYS A 87 -11.01 17.92 -20.33
N GLY A 88 -10.57 17.11 -19.37
CA GLY A 88 -10.13 15.74 -19.61
C GLY A 88 -11.22 14.85 -20.23
N LEU A 89 -12.48 14.99 -19.79
CA LEU A 89 -13.62 14.28 -20.40
C LEU A 89 -13.98 14.84 -21.78
N GLU A 90 -13.92 16.16 -21.93
CA GLU A 90 -14.21 16.84 -23.20
C GLU A 90 -13.07 16.75 -24.24
N LYS A 91 -11.95 16.12 -23.89
CA LYS A 91 -10.72 16.07 -24.71
C LYS A 91 -10.19 17.47 -25.09
N LYS A 92 -10.36 18.44 -24.20
CA LYS A 92 -9.83 19.80 -24.34
C LYS A 92 -8.54 19.97 -23.53
N PRO A 93 -7.62 20.85 -23.95
CA PRO A 93 -6.38 21.10 -23.20
C PRO A 93 -6.65 21.90 -21.92
N PRO A 94 -6.18 21.45 -20.74
CA PRO A 94 -6.21 22.25 -19.52
C PRO A 94 -5.26 23.45 -19.57
N SER A 95 -5.56 24.50 -18.82
CA SER A 95 -4.68 25.66 -18.63
C SER A 95 -3.56 25.35 -17.62
N ARG A 96 -2.57 26.24 -17.56
CA ARG A 96 -1.49 26.15 -16.56
C ARG A 96 -2.03 26.08 -15.13
N ASP A 97 -2.95 26.97 -14.76
CA ASP A 97 -3.54 26.98 -13.41
C ASP A 97 -4.32 25.71 -13.10
N GLU A 98 -4.98 25.12 -14.10
CA GLU A 98 -5.69 23.85 -13.96
C GLU A 98 -4.74 22.66 -13.74
N PHE A 99 -3.60 22.63 -14.44
CA PHE A 99 -2.53 21.67 -14.15
C PHE A 99 -2.01 21.85 -12.73
N THR A 100 -1.67 23.08 -12.34
CA THR A 100 -1.14 23.40 -11.01
C THR A 100 -2.10 22.98 -9.90
N ALA A 101 -3.37 23.37 -10.02
CA ALA A 101 -4.41 23.03 -9.05
C ALA A 101 -4.58 21.52 -8.89
N TYR A 102 -4.60 20.77 -10.00
CA TYR A 102 -4.75 19.32 -9.95
C TYR A 102 -3.49 18.63 -9.37
N GLY A 103 -2.30 19.14 -9.66
CA GLY A 103 -1.05 18.70 -9.04
C GLY A 103 -1.07 18.90 -7.51
N GLN A 104 -1.44 20.10 -7.05
CA GLN A 104 -1.56 20.43 -5.63
C GLN A 104 -2.63 19.56 -4.94
N ALA A 105 -3.79 19.38 -5.57
CA ALA A 105 -4.88 18.53 -5.05
C ALA A 105 -4.45 17.06 -4.91
N CYS A 106 -3.64 16.52 -5.84
CA CYS A 106 -3.14 15.16 -5.73
C CYS A 106 -2.22 14.97 -4.51
N LEU A 107 -1.33 15.93 -4.25
CA LEU A 107 -0.45 15.88 -3.08
C LEU A 107 -1.22 16.08 -1.78
N GLU A 108 -2.21 16.97 -1.77
CA GLU A 108 -3.11 17.17 -0.62
C GLU A 108 -3.89 15.90 -0.27
N MET A 109 -4.46 15.22 -1.28
CA MET A 109 -5.12 13.94 -1.08
C MET A 109 -4.17 12.90 -0.48
N ALA A 110 -2.94 12.78 -1.02
CA ALA A 110 -1.96 11.84 -0.51
C ALA A 110 -1.59 12.12 0.95
N ARG A 111 -1.33 13.39 1.30
CA ARG A 111 -1.07 13.83 2.69
C ARG A 111 -2.24 13.50 3.61
N GLY A 112 -3.47 13.81 3.17
CA GLY A 112 -4.68 13.55 3.95
C GLY A 112 -4.93 12.06 4.18
N ILE A 113 -4.59 11.19 3.23
CA ILE A 113 -4.63 9.73 3.43
C ILE A 113 -3.65 9.30 4.54
N PHE A 114 -2.38 9.72 4.47
CA PHE A 114 -1.39 9.37 5.49
C PHE A 114 -1.78 9.91 6.88
N GLN A 115 -2.34 11.12 6.92
CA GLN A 115 -2.86 11.70 8.17
C GLN A 115 -4.04 10.90 8.72
N ALA A 116 -5.01 10.53 7.88
CA ALA A 116 -6.14 9.70 8.30
C ALA A 116 -5.67 8.34 8.82
N LEU A 117 -4.75 7.66 8.12
CA LEU A 117 -4.16 6.41 8.58
C LEU A 117 -3.54 6.56 9.98
N ARG A 118 -2.83 7.66 10.25
CA ARG A 118 -2.26 7.92 11.57
C ARG A 118 -3.34 8.18 12.63
N VAL A 119 -4.33 9.03 12.32
CA VAL A 119 -5.41 9.41 13.25
C VAL A 119 -6.23 8.20 13.68
N TYR A 120 -6.51 7.28 12.75
CA TYR A 120 -7.24 6.05 13.03
C TYR A 120 -6.35 4.87 13.42
N GLU A 121 -5.10 5.16 13.78
CA GLU A 121 -4.13 4.20 14.33
C GLU A 121 -3.89 2.99 13.43
N ALA A 122 -3.95 3.19 12.12
CA ALA A 122 -3.62 2.15 11.16
C ALA A 122 -2.13 1.77 11.27
N ARG A 123 -1.82 0.48 11.03
CA ARG A 123 -0.47 -0.06 11.05
C ARG A 123 -0.07 -0.58 9.68
N LEU A 124 1.05 -0.12 9.16
CA LEU A 124 1.58 -0.54 7.87
C LEU A 124 2.39 -1.83 8.02
N PHE A 125 2.09 -2.78 7.14
CA PHE A 125 2.83 -4.02 6.93
C PHE A 125 3.20 -4.14 5.45
N ALA A 126 4.46 -4.45 5.15
CA ALA A 126 4.91 -4.64 3.79
C ALA A 126 6.12 -5.58 3.72
N ALA A 127 6.12 -6.44 2.71
CA ALA A 127 7.27 -7.22 2.31
C ALA A 127 7.77 -6.70 0.95
N VAL A 128 9.07 -6.45 0.87
CA VAL A 128 9.76 -5.92 -0.31
C VAL A 128 10.69 -6.99 -0.85
N ILE A 129 10.62 -7.28 -2.14
CA ILE A 129 11.58 -8.15 -2.83
C ILE A 129 12.25 -7.40 -3.99
N PRO A 130 13.50 -7.75 -4.38
CA PRO A 130 14.12 -7.19 -5.58
C PRO A 130 13.27 -7.47 -6.83
N ALA A 131 13.12 -6.46 -7.70
CA ALA A 131 12.39 -6.64 -8.97
C ALA A 131 13.12 -7.59 -9.94
N SER A 132 14.40 -7.89 -9.69
CA SER A 132 15.23 -8.80 -10.50
C SER A 132 15.09 -10.27 -10.14
N ILE A 133 14.32 -10.62 -9.10
CA ILE A 133 14.13 -12.02 -8.70
C ILE A 133 13.34 -12.77 -9.78
N VAL A 134 13.90 -13.90 -10.21
CA VAL A 134 13.25 -14.82 -11.14
C VAL A 134 12.68 -15.98 -10.36
N LYS A 135 11.39 -16.28 -10.60
CA LYS A 135 10.73 -17.45 -10.05
C LYS A 135 11.42 -18.74 -10.54
N PRO A 136 11.91 -19.61 -9.64
CA PRO A 136 12.45 -20.90 -10.04
C PRO A 136 11.38 -21.78 -10.69
N ALA A 137 11.77 -22.58 -11.69
CA ALA A 137 10.90 -23.56 -12.33
C ALA A 137 10.79 -24.86 -11.51
N THR A 138 10.48 -24.75 -10.22
CA THR A 138 10.33 -25.87 -9.30
C THR A 138 8.88 -26.03 -8.84
N PHE A 139 8.52 -27.23 -8.41
CA PHE A 139 7.18 -27.49 -7.87
C PHE A 139 6.91 -26.64 -6.64
N GLU A 140 7.89 -26.51 -5.73
CA GLU A 140 7.81 -25.70 -4.52
C GLU A 140 7.54 -24.24 -4.85
N ALA A 141 8.26 -23.67 -5.83
CA ALA A 141 8.05 -22.29 -6.24
C ALA A 141 6.64 -22.06 -6.85
N GLU A 142 6.04 -23.09 -7.45
CA GLU A 142 4.67 -23.03 -7.97
C GLU A 142 3.60 -23.19 -6.89
N GLU A 143 3.87 -24.02 -5.90
CA GLU A 143 2.82 -24.55 -5.02
C GLU A 143 2.88 -24.02 -3.60
N TYR A 144 4.02 -23.49 -3.16
CA TYR A 144 4.19 -22.97 -1.80
C TYR A 144 3.91 -21.47 -1.75
N LEU A 145 3.47 -21.03 -0.57
CA LEU A 145 3.34 -19.61 -0.28
C LEU A 145 4.75 -19.00 -0.21
N ARG A 146 5.02 -18.02 -1.07
CA ARG A 146 6.31 -17.31 -1.13
C ARG A 146 6.65 -16.68 0.23
N LYS A 147 7.95 -16.58 0.54
CA LYS A 147 8.43 -16.11 1.85
C LYS A 147 8.06 -14.68 2.16
N ASP A 148 7.93 -13.82 1.17
CA ASP A 148 7.44 -12.44 1.34
C ASP A 148 6.03 -12.39 1.95
N HIS A 149 5.14 -13.28 1.53
CA HIS A 149 3.82 -13.42 2.15
C HIS A 149 3.92 -14.03 3.55
N VAL A 150 4.78 -15.04 3.73
CA VAL A 150 4.99 -15.68 5.05
C VAL A 150 5.50 -14.67 6.08
N PHE A 151 6.47 -13.83 5.73
CA PHE A 151 7.01 -12.78 6.59
C PHE A 151 6.02 -11.65 6.85
N LEU A 152 5.16 -11.32 5.88
CA LEU A 152 4.07 -10.38 6.09
C LEU A 152 3.06 -10.94 7.12
N LEU A 153 2.63 -12.19 6.94
CA LEU A 153 1.70 -12.87 7.85
C LEU A 153 2.30 -13.03 9.25
N GLU A 154 3.61 -13.26 9.36
CA GLU A 154 4.31 -13.30 10.64
C GLU A 154 4.17 -11.99 11.43
N ARG A 155 4.42 -10.86 10.79
CA ARG A 155 4.33 -9.54 11.44
C ARG A 155 2.90 -9.22 11.81
N PHE A 156 1.97 -9.53 10.92
CA PHE A 156 0.55 -9.36 11.20
C PHE A 156 0.10 -10.24 12.37
N PHE A 157 0.58 -11.48 12.44
CA PHE A 157 0.32 -12.38 13.57
C PHE A 157 0.79 -11.78 14.90
N TYR A 158 2.05 -11.34 15.02
CA TYR A 158 2.54 -10.79 16.27
C TYR A 158 1.82 -9.50 16.67
N PHE A 159 1.41 -8.69 15.70
CA PHE A 159 0.54 -7.54 15.96
C PHE A 159 -0.78 -7.99 16.58
N LEU A 160 -1.49 -8.92 15.95
CA LEU A 160 -2.78 -9.42 16.43
C LEU A 160 -2.70 -10.12 17.78
N GLU A 161 -1.61 -10.86 18.04
CA GLU A 161 -1.35 -11.53 19.31
C GLU A 161 -1.23 -10.52 20.46
N VAL A 162 -0.50 -9.43 20.24
CA VAL A 162 -0.38 -8.33 21.21
C VAL A 162 -1.73 -7.63 21.43
N GLU A 163 -2.47 -7.37 20.36
CA GLU A 163 -3.81 -6.76 20.45
C GLU A 163 -4.86 -7.71 21.04
N LYS A 164 -4.58 -9.02 21.08
CA LYS A 164 -5.53 -10.10 21.42
C LYS A 164 -6.79 -10.05 20.57
N GLN A 165 -6.61 -9.88 19.26
CA GLN A 165 -7.70 -9.74 18.30
C GLN A 165 -7.52 -10.66 17.09
N HIS A 166 -8.63 -11.10 16.50
CA HIS A 166 -8.59 -11.80 15.22
C HIS A 166 -8.50 -10.82 14.06
N GLY A 167 -7.73 -11.18 13.03
CA GLY A 167 -7.56 -10.39 11.83
C GLY A 167 -8.10 -11.08 10.58
N VAL A 168 -8.85 -10.34 9.77
CA VAL A 168 -9.31 -10.77 8.44
C VAL A 168 -8.41 -10.13 7.38
N LEU A 169 -8.07 -10.91 6.35
CA LEU A 169 -7.25 -10.43 5.25
C LEU A 169 -8.16 -9.96 4.09
N VAL A 170 -8.00 -8.70 3.70
CA VAL A 170 -8.70 -8.12 2.54
C VAL A 170 -7.67 -7.72 1.49
N PHE A 171 -7.82 -8.23 0.28
CA PHE A 171 -6.92 -8.05 -0.86
C PHE A 171 -7.61 -7.25 -1.96
N ASP A 172 -6.82 -6.46 -2.67
CA ASP A 172 -7.23 -5.99 -3.99
C ASP A 172 -7.36 -7.18 -4.94
N GLN A 173 -8.41 -7.17 -5.76
CA GLN A 173 -8.67 -8.22 -6.72
C GLN A 173 -7.80 -8.04 -7.97
N VAL A 174 -7.10 -9.09 -8.39
CA VAL A 174 -6.36 -9.10 -9.66
C VAL A 174 -7.15 -9.85 -10.73
N ASP A 175 -6.61 -10.93 -11.31
CA ASP A 175 -7.37 -11.87 -12.12
C ASP A 175 -7.81 -13.08 -11.29
N LYS A 176 -9.01 -13.60 -11.61
CA LYS A 176 -9.62 -14.74 -10.90
C LYS A 176 -8.72 -15.97 -10.82
N GLY A 177 -7.90 -16.22 -11.84
CA GLY A 177 -6.99 -17.36 -11.86
C GLY A 177 -5.84 -17.22 -10.85
N SER A 178 -5.26 -16.02 -10.76
CA SER A 178 -4.25 -15.68 -9.76
C SER A 178 -4.82 -15.69 -8.35
N ASP A 179 -6.00 -15.12 -8.12
CA ASP A 179 -6.67 -15.12 -6.81
C ASP A 179 -6.91 -16.56 -6.32
N GLN A 180 -7.43 -17.43 -7.19
CA GLN A 180 -7.67 -18.84 -6.86
C GLN A 180 -6.37 -19.60 -6.55
N ARG A 181 -5.29 -19.35 -7.29
CA ARG A 181 -3.97 -19.93 -6.98
C ARG A 181 -3.48 -19.46 -5.62
N PHE A 182 -3.63 -18.17 -5.34
CA PHE A 182 -3.20 -17.58 -4.08
C PHE A 182 -3.96 -18.17 -2.88
N VAL A 183 -5.29 -18.31 -2.99
CA VAL A 183 -6.13 -18.96 -1.97
C VAL A 183 -5.63 -20.38 -1.68
N ARG A 184 -5.38 -21.20 -2.71
CA ARG A 184 -4.87 -22.57 -2.52
C ARG A 184 -3.52 -22.61 -1.81
N ARG A 185 -2.61 -21.69 -2.12
CA ARG A 185 -1.30 -21.57 -1.46
C ARG A 185 -1.45 -21.18 0.01
N MET A 186 -2.35 -20.24 0.32
CA MET A 186 -2.69 -19.83 1.68
C MET A 186 -3.28 -20.98 2.49
N GLU A 187 -4.30 -21.67 1.96
CA GLU A 187 -4.91 -22.83 2.60
C GLU A 187 -3.87 -23.92 2.90
N ARG A 188 -3.00 -24.22 1.94
CA ARG A 188 -1.92 -25.18 2.13
C ARG A 188 -0.95 -24.75 3.23
N TYR A 189 -0.53 -23.49 3.23
CA TYR A 189 0.36 -22.95 4.25
C TYR A 189 -0.25 -23.07 5.65
N PHE A 190 -1.49 -22.61 5.84
CA PHE A 190 -2.16 -22.64 7.14
C PHE A 190 -2.54 -24.04 7.62
N SER A 191 -2.90 -24.96 6.72
CA SER A 191 -3.28 -26.32 7.10
C SER A 191 -2.09 -27.27 7.28
N ARG A 192 -1.07 -27.19 6.42
CA ARG A 192 0.00 -28.19 6.35
C ARG A 192 1.25 -27.85 7.16
N THR A 193 1.53 -26.56 7.41
CA THR A 193 2.73 -26.16 8.16
C THR A 193 2.43 -25.96 9.64
N GLY A 194 3.38 -26.27 10.52
CA GLY A 194 3.26 -26.00 11.96
C GLY A 194 3.10 -24.51 12.25
N THR A 195 3.94 -23.68 11.63
CA THR A 195 3.91 -22.22 11.75
C THR A 195 2.59 -21.62 11.22
N GLY A 196 2.06 -22.13 10.11
CA GLY A 196 0.76 -21.73 9.60
C GLY A 196 -0.37 -22.01 10.59
N ARG A 197 -0.46 -23.25 11.11
CA ARG A 197 -1.47 -23.62 12.11
C ARG A 197 -1.36 -22.80 13.39
N TYR A 198 -0.14 -22.52 13.84
CA TYR A 198 0.08 -21.62 14.98
C TYR A 198 -0.45 -20.21 14.68
N ARG A 199 -0.16 -19.66 13.50
CA ARG A 199 -0.60 -18.31 13.11
C ARG A 199 -2.11 -18.20 12.90
N SER A 200 -2.81 -19.30 12.58
CA SER A 200 -4.28 -19.30 12.48
C SER A 200 -5.00 -19.10 13.82
N ALA A 201 -4.28 -19.09 14.95
CA ALA A 201 -4.86 -18.71 16.24
C ALA A 201 -5.38 -17.26 16.24
N TRP A 202 -4.74 -16.36 15.49
CA TRP A 202 -5.14 -14.95 15.39
C TRP A 202 -5.51 -14.52 13.96
N ILE A 203 -4.90 -15.12 12.93
CA ILE A 203 -5.22 -14.79 11.54
C ILE A 203 -6.34 -15.68 11.02
N VAL A 204 -7.40 -15.09 10.50
CA VAL A 204 -8.43 -15.82 9.76
C VAL A 204 -7.90 -16.14 8.36
N PRO A 205 -7.65 -17.41 8.01
CA PRO A 205 -6.93 -17.78 6.78
C PRO A 205 -7.84 -17.80 5.54
N VAL A 206 -8.96 -17.06 5.56
CA VAL A 206 -9.93 -16.96 4.47
C VAL A 206 -9.85 -15.54 3.91
N PRO A 207 -9.08 -15.32 2.82
CA PRO A 207 -8.91 -14.00 2.25
C PRO A 207 -10.19 -13.54 1.55
N MET A 208 -10.53 -12.26 1.70
CA MET A 208 -11.57 -11.58 0.93
C MET A 208 -10.92 -10.73 -0.16
N PHE A 209 -11.53 -10.69 -1.35
CA PHE A 209 -11.06 -9.89 -2.47
C PHE A 209 -12.10 -8.81 -2.78
N VAL A 210 -11.63 -7.59 -3.04
CA VAL A 210 -12.48 -6.43 -3.35
C VAL A 210 -11.94 -5.70 -4.56
N ALA A 211 -12.82 -5.05 -5.33
CA ALA A 211 -12.41 -4.21 -6.44
C ALA A 211 -11.74 -2.92 -5.94
N SER A 212 -10.58 -2.58 -6.52
CA SER A 212 -9.72 -1.46 -6.11
C SER A 212 -10.43 -0.11 -6.11
N ASP A 213 -11.28 0.13 -7.10
CA ASP A 213 -12.01 1.39 -7.30
C ASP A 213 -13.15 1.59 -6.30
N MET A 214 -13.57 0.52 -5.61
CA MET A 214 -14.67 0.53 -4.64
C MET A 214 -14.22 0.69 -3.18
N SER A 215 -12.92 0.64 -2.88
CA SER A 215 -12.42 0.58 -1.50
C SER A 215 -11.33 1.61 -1.19
N TYR A 216 -11.70 2.65 -0.45
CA TYR A 216 -10.75 3.64 0.09
C TYR A 216 -9.63 3.03 0.95
N ALA A 217 -9.91 1.93 1.66
CA ALA A 217 -8.90 1.26 2.47
C ALA A 217 -7.84 0.56 1.61
N VAL A 218 -8.24 -0.01 0.48
CA VAL A 218 -7.31 -0.60 -0.50
C VAL A 218 -6.52 0.49 -1.22
N GLN A 219 -7.18 1.58 -1.61
CA GLN A 219 -6.51 2.74 -2.22
C GLN A 219 -5.50 3.39 -1.26
N ALA A 220 -5.79 3.43 0.04
CA ALA A 220 -4.83 3.88 1.05
C ALA A 220 -3.64 2.92 1.17
N ALA A 221 -3.87 1.61 1.10
CA ALA A 221 -2.81 0.61 1.05
C ALA A 221 -1.93 0.76 -0.19
N ASP A 222 -2.51 0.92 -1.39
CA ASP A 222 -1.81 1.18 -2.66
C ASP A 222 -0.87 2.39 -2.53
N LEU A 223 -1.38 3.51 -2.01
CA LEU A 223 -0.57 4.72 -1.79
C LEU A 223 0.62 4.45 -0.86
N CYS A 224 0.43 3.73 0.24
CA CYS A 224 1.51 3.39 1.15
C CYS A 224 2.57 2.52 0.48
N ILE A 225 2.19 1.45 -0.22
CA ILE A 225 3.15 0.54 -0.85
C ILE A 225 3.85 1.18 -2.06
N TYR A 226 3.16 2.04 -2.81
CA TYR A 226 3.77 2.85 -3.88
C TYR A 226 4.81 3.81 -3.32
N SER A 227 4.48 4.51 -2.22
CA SER A 227 5.40 5.43 -1.54
C SER A 227 6.60 4.69 -0.99
N LEU A 228 6.41 3.48 -0.45
CA LEU A 228 7.48 2.62 0.04
C LEU A 228 8.42 2.21 -1.10
N ASN A 229 7.87 1.74 -2.21
CA ASN A 229 8.64 1.29 -3.37
C ASN A 229 9.58 2.39 -3.89
N TRP A 230 9.09 3.63 -3.99
CA TRP A 230 9.89 4.75 -4.49
C TRP A 230 10.68 5.53 -3.44
N GLY A 231 10.30 5.49 -2.16
CA GLY A 231 10.78 6.45 -1.16
C GLY A 231 11.44 5.86 0.09
N PHE A 232 11.36 4.54 0.34
CA PHE A 232 11.83 3.95 1.60
C PHE A 232 12.91 2.89 1.37
N ARG A 233 14.02 2.93 2.12
CA ARG A 233 15.15 1.99 1.94
C ARG A 233 15.66 1.47 3.28
N LEU A 234 16.21 0.26 3.26
CA LEU A 234 16.86 -0.38 4.40
C LEU A 234 18.29 -0.79 4.00
N PRO A 235 19.25 0.16 3.98
CA PRO A 235 20.59 -0.11 3.45
C PRO A 235 21.35 -1.20 4.20
N ALA A 236 21.18 -1.26 5.53
CA ALA A 236 21.75 -2.29 6.38
C ALA A 236 21.29 -3.72 6.02
N LEU A 237 20.15 -3.85 5.32
CA LEU A 237 19.61 -5.14 4.86
C LEU A 237 19.84 -5.36 3.35
N GLY A 238 20.56 -4.46 2.67
CA GLY A 238 20.83 -4.56 1.23
C GLY A 238 19.74 -3.97 0.31
N MET A 239 18.71 -3.30 0.86
CA MET A 239 17.66 -2.66 0.08
C MET A 239 18.14 -1.27 -0.41
N ASN A 240 18.93 -1.24 -1.48
CA ASN A 240 19.73 -0.07 -1.92
C ASN A 240 19.37 0.54 -3.30
N ALA A 241 18.34 0.03 -4.00
CA ALA A 241 17.94 0.57 -5.30
C ALA A 241 17.58 2.07 -5.27
N ALA A 242 17.60 2.71 -6.44
CA ALA A 242 17.34 4.14 -6.59
C ALA A 242 15.98 4.57 -6.00
N THR A 243 15.93 5.75 -5.40
CA THR A 243 14.71 6.38 -4.83
C THR A 243 14.30 7.61 -5.63
N ARG A 244 13.04 8.02 -5.47
CA ARG A 244 12.55 9.36 -5.83
C ARG A 244 12.63 10.25 -4.60
N SER A 245 13.49 11.27 -4.64
CA SER A 245 13.77 12.13 -3.48
C SER A 245 12.52 12.85 -2.99
N GLU A 246 11.65 13.30 -3.89
CA GLU A 246 10.41 13.98 -3.54
C GLU A 246 9.45 13.08 -2.74
N ILE A 247 9.38 11.78 -3.06
CA ILE A 247 8.58 10.82 -2.29
C ILE A 247 9.27 10.45 -0.99
N ALA A 248 10.59 10.23 -1.02
CA ALA A 248 11.37 9.85 0.16
C ALA A 248 11.29 10.93 1.26
N THR A 249 11.47 12.20 0.89
CA THR A 249 11.42 13.33 1.82
C THR A 249 10.01 13.54 2.36
N GLU A 250 8.99 13.50 1.52
CA GLU A 250 7.63 13.84 1.92
C GLU A 250 6.89 12.70 2.64
N PHE A 251 7.03 11.47 2.15
CA PHE A 251 6.26 10.31 2.62
C PHE A 251 7.09 9.29 3.42
N GLY A 252 8.42 9.32 3.33
CA GLY A 252 9.30 8.47 4.14
C GLY A 252 9.05 8.58 5.65
N PRO A 253 8.92 9.80 6.24
CA PRO A 253 8.59 9.95 7.65
C PRO A 253 7.24 9.30 8.03
N TRP A 254 6.24 9.38 7.16
CA TRP A 254 4.93 8.77 7.38
C TRP A 254 5.02 7.23 7.39
N LEU A 255 5.72 6.64 6.43
CA LEU A 255 5.96 5.19 6.39
C LEU A 255 6.67 4.71 7.66
N ASN A 256 7.66 5.47 8.12
CA ASN A 256 8.35 5.18 9.36
C ASN A 256 7.43 5.31 10.59
N GLN A 257 6.50 6.26 10.63
CA GLN A 257 5.55 6.39 11.75
C GLN A 257 4.49 5.28 11.74
N LEU A 258 3.97 4.93 10.56
CA LEU A 258 2.86 3.98 10.40
C LEU A 258 3.29 2.52 10.50
N GLN A 259 4.55 2.18 10.16
CA GLN A 259 4.98 0.79 10.24
C GLN A 259 4.78 0.22 11.65
N TYR A 260 4.30 -1.02 11.69
CA TYR A 260 4.26 -1.77 12.94
C TYR A 260 5.67 -1.85 13.56
N ARG A 261 5.73 -1.77 14.89
CA ARG A 261 6.92 -2.03 15.70
C ARG A 261 6.50 -2.87 16.89
N GLY A 262 7.10 -4.02 17.05
CA GLY A 262 6.82 -4.90 18.17
C GLY A 262 7.93 -5.93 18.35
N GLN A 263 7.55 -7.05 18.96
CA GLN A 263 8.45 -8.15 19.23
C GLN A 263 7.94 -9.41 18.54
N GLY A 264 8.87 -10.19 17.98
CA GLY A 264 8.62 -11.55 17.52
C GLY A 264 9.32 -12.55 18.44
N TYR A 265 8.82 -13.79 18.41
CA TYR A 265 9.32 -14.88 19.24
C TYR A 265 9.69 -16.07 18.35
N ARG A 266 10.91 -16.56 18.49
CA ARG A 266 11.40 -17.74 17.77
C ARG A 266 12.40 -18.50 18.62
N GLU A 267 12.18 -19.81 18.78
CA GLU A 267 13.12 -20.72 19.48
C GLU A 267 13.53 -20.21 20.88
N GLY A 268 12.58 -19.61 21.61
CA GLY A 268 12.83 -19.03 22.93
C GLY A 268 13.49 -17.64 22.93
N ASN A 269 13.89 -17.11 21.78
CA ASN A 269 14.47 -15.78 21.63
C ASN A 269 13.43 -14.74 21.25
N VAL A 270 13.59 -13.53 21.80
CA VAL A 270 12.78 -12.35 21.49
C VAL A 270 13.58 -11.45 20.55
N TYR A 271 12.98 -11.00 19.46
CA TYR A 271 13.61 -10.09 18.51
C TYR A 271 12.69 -8.92 18.15
N HIS A 272 13.27 -7.79 17.74
CA HIS A 272 12.49 -6.67 17.24
C HIS A 272 11.87 -6.98 15.88
N SER A 273 10.55 -6.82 15.78
CA SER A 273 9.79 -7.03 14.55
C SER A 273 9.27 -5.69 14.03
N TYR A 274 9.55 -5.42 12.76
CA TYR A 274 9.10 -4.22 12.05
C TYR A 274 8.11 -4.61 10.96
N GLY A 275 7.08 -3.77 10.77
CA GLY A 275 6.03 -4.02 9.77
C GLY A 275 6.56 -4.05 8.34
N ILE A 276 7.63 -3.30 8.05
CA ILE A 276 8.31 -3.32 6.75
C ILE A 276 9.49 -4.28 6.81
N VAL A 277 9.56 -5.23 5.86
CA VAL A 277 10.66 -6.18 5.73
C VAL A 277 11.17 -6.25 4.31
N TYR A 278 12.49 -6.37 4.17
CA TYR A 278 13.13 -6.70 2.91
C TYR A 278 13.45 -8.19 2.88
N VAL A 279 13.05 -8.84 1.80
CA VAL A 279 13.19 -10.27 1.54
C VAL A 279 14.06 -10.42 0.30
N PRO A 280 15.39 -10.61 0.45
CA PRO A 280 16.31 -10.65 -0.67
C PRO A 280 15.99 -11.75 -1.69
N ASP A 281 15.44 -12.88 -1.22
CA ASP A 281 14.96 -13.96 -2.07
C ASP A 281 13.69 -14.58 -1.44
N PRO A 282 12.52 -14.49 -2.10
CA PRO A 282 11.27 -15.05 -1.60
C PRO A 282 11.09 -16.56 -1.84
N TYR A 283 12.00 -17.21 -2.58
CA TYR A 283 11.97 -18.64 -2.91
C TYR A 283 12.99 -19.45 -2.12
N ASP A 284 14.02 -18.79 -1.58
CA ASP A 284 15.01 -19.42 -0.73
C ASP A 284 14.40 -19.95 0.58
N GLY A 285 14.90 -21.09 1.05
CA GLY A 285 14.38 -21.86 2.17
C GLY A 285 14.68 -21.26 3.54
N ARG A 286 14.89 -19.94 3.64
CA ARG A 286 15.25 -19.28 4.90
C ARG A 286 14.18 -19.54 5.94
N GLU A 287 14.55 -20.22 7.01
CA GLU A 287 13.70 -20.41 8.18
C GLU A 287 13.51 -19.09 8.90
#